data_AF-A0A1V5CDR7-F1
#
_entry.id   AF-A0A1V5CDR7-F1
#
_cell.length_a   1.000
_cell.length_b   1.000
_cell.length_c   1.000
_cell.angle_alpha   90.00
_cell.angle_beta   90.00
_cell.angle_gamma   90.00
#
_symmetry.space_group_name_H-M   'P 1'
#
loop_
_entity.id
_entity.type
_entity.pdbx_description
1 polymer ?
#
loop_
_entity_poly.entity_id
_entity_poly.type
_entity_poly.pdbx_seq_one_letter_code
_entity_poly.pdbx_strand_id
1 'polypeptide(L)'
;MENVEWIKKHGKTAQGKTEYVTYLETRGKLSPGKAIRAHCYQCMNSYLDGRHDCQMSDCPLYPFMPYRKDKTSVKRVRSEKQIEHDRKLSILRSGANKTMCASK
;
A
#
# COMPACT_ATOMS: atom_id res chain seq x y z
N MET A 1 18.06 3.13 -19.39
CA MET A 1 17.23 3.41 -18.19
C MET A 1 16.07 4.37 -18.51
N GLU A 2 15.57 4.39 -19.75
CA GLU A 2 14.63 5.41 -20.24
C GLU A 2 13.23 5.33 -19.61
N ASN A 3 12.81 4.15 -19.16
CA ASN A 3 11.48 3.97 -18.58
C ASN A 3 11.29 4.66 -17.23
N VAL A 4 12.33 4.78 -16.39
CA VAL A 4 12.18 5.33 -15.03
C VAL A 4 11.93 6.84 -15.05
N GLU A 5 12.70 7.57 -15.86
CA GLU A 5 12.56 9.02 -16.01
C GLU A 5 11.20 9.38 -16.61
N TRP A 6 10.73 8.62 -17.60
CA TRP A 6 9.41 8.82 -18.18
C TRP A 6 8.30 8.61 -17.14
N ILE A 7 8.38 7.55 -16.33
CA ILE A 7 7.40 7.28 -15.26
C ILE A 7 7.40 8.38 -14.20
N LYS A 8 8.58 8.90 -13.84
CA LYS A 8 8.70 9.99 -12.88
C LYS A 8 8.03 11.26 -13.41
N LYS A 9 8.23 11.58 -14.70
CA LYS A 9 7.73 12.80 -15.36
C LYS A 9 6.24 12.74 -15.73
N HIS A 10 5.75 11.64 -16.29
CA HIS A 10 4.41 11.53 -16.86
C HIS A 10 3.45 10.68 -16.02
N GLY A 11 3.98 9.72 -15.26
CA GLY A 11 3.15 8.79 -14.48
C GLY A 11 2.42 9.48 -13.33
N LYS A 12 1.12 9.20 -13.15
CA LYS A 12 0.32 9.79 -12.08
C LYS A 12 0.73 9.28 -10.70
N THR A 13 0.54 10.11 -9.67
CA THR A 13 0.76 9.71 -8.27
C THR A 13 -0.34 8.73 -7.82
N ALA A 14 -0.04 7.44 -7.93
CA ALA A 14 -0.92 6.33 -7.61
C ALA A 14 -0.19 5.26 -6.78
N GLN A 15 -0.97 4.34 -6.18
CA GLN A 15 -0.42 3.20 -5.45
C GLN A 15 0.40 2.33 -6.41
N GLY A 16 1.58 1.90 -5.98
CA GLY A 16 2.48 1.08 -6.79
C GLY A 16 3.55 1.87 -7.55
N LYS A 17 3.43 3.21 -7.69
CA LYS A 17 4.43 4.03 -8.40
C LYS A 17 5.81 3.86 -7.79
N THR A 18 5.92 4.10 -6.48
CA THR A 18 7.20 4.03 -5.76
C THR A 18 7.75 2.62 -5.79
N GLU A 19 6.91 1.62 -5.53
CA GLU A 19 7.33 0.21 -5.56
C GLU A 19 7.85 -0.20 -6.95
N TYR A 20 7.19 0.23 -8.02
CA TYR A 20 7.61 -0.05 -9.39
C TYR A 20 8.91 0.67 -9.75
N VAL A 21 9.04 1.96 -9.40
CA VAL A 21 10.29 2.72 -9.61
C VAL A 21 11.44 2.09 -8.84
N THR A 22 11.26 1.77 -7.56
CA THR A 22 12.28 1.09 -6.75
C THR A 22 12.66 -0.26 -7.36
N TYR A 23 11.69 -1.04 -7.86
CA TYR A 23 11.99 -2.29 -8.55
C TYR A 23 12.79 -2.07 -9.85
N LEU A 24 12.47 -1.05 -10.64
CA LEU A 24 13.21 -0.74 -11.87
C LEU A 24 14.65 -0.29 -11.57
N GLU A 25 14.85 0.48 -10.50
CA GLU A 25 16.18 0.98 -10.09
C GLU A 25 17.04 -0.11 -9.45
N THR A 26 16.47 -0.88 -8.51
CA THR A 26 17.25 -1.83 -7.69
C THR A 26 17.22 -3.26 -8.22
N ARG A 27 16.20 -3.63 -9.02
CA ARG A 27 15.87 -5.02 -9.41
C ARG A 27 15.75 -5.99 -8.21
N GLY A 28 15.54 -5.45 -7.02
CA GLY A 28 15.47 -6.21 -5.78
C GLY A 28 14.13 -6.92 -5.57
N LYS A 29 14.13 -7.92 -4.67
CA LYS A 29 12.90 -8.62 -4.27
C LYS A 29 11.96 -7.64 -3.53
N LEU A 30 10.75 -7.49 -4.05
CA LEU A 30 9.66 -6.80 -3.36
C LEU A 30 8.87 -7.78 -2.49
N SER A 31 8.28 -7.30 -1.40
CA SER A 31 7.29 -8.10 -0.68
C SER A 31 6.06 -8.35 -1.56
N PRO A 32 5.32 -9.45 -1.38
CA PRO A 32 4.20 -9.81 -2.27
C PRO A 32 3.20 -8.66 -2.48
N GLY A 33 2.79 -7.98 -1.39
CA GLY A 33 1.88 -6.85 -1.49
C GLY A 33 2.45 -5.64 -2.26
N LYS A 34 3.76 -5.38 -2.14
CA LYS A 34 4.43 -4.32 -2.91
C LYS A 34 4.53 -4.69 -4.39
N ALA A 35 4.88 -5.94 -4.68
CA ALA A 35 4.97 -6.46 -6.05
C ALA A 35 3.62 -6.38 -6.77
N ILE A 36 2.53 -6.75 -6.10
CA ILE A 36 1.17 -6.64 -6.66
C ILE A 36 0.84 -5.20 -7.01
N ARG A 37 1.08 -4.23 -6.11
CA ARG A 37 0.83 -2.81 -6.39
C ARG A 37 1.67 -2.30 -7.55
N ALA A 38 2.96 -2.63 -7.57
CA ALA A 38 3.87 -2.26 -8.66
C ALA A 38 3.39 -2.82 -10.00
N HIS A 39 2.93 -4.08 -10.01
CA HIS A 39 2.39 -4.72 -11.20
C HIS A 39 1.09 -4.05 -11.68
N CYS A 40 0.15 -3.74 -10.78
CA CYS A 40 -1.07 -3.00 -11.14
C CYS A 40 -0.74 -1.62 -11.71
N TYR A 41 0.27 -0.93 -11.17
CA TYR A 41 0.74 0.35 -11.68
C TYR A 41 1.33 0.24 -13.10
N GLN A 42 2.12 -0.81 -13.36
CA GLN A 42 2.64 -1.11 -14.70
C GLN A 42 1.51 -1.48 -15.67
N CYS A 43 0.62 -2.39 -15.27
CA CYS A 43 -0.48 -2.92 -16.10
C CYS A 43 -1.46 -1.82 -16.53
N MET A 44 -1.79 -0.90 -15.62
CA MET A 44 -2.65 0.26 -15.90
C MET A 44 -1.90 1.44 -16.55
N ASN A 45 -0.74 1.16 -17.18
CA ASN A 45 0.09 2.14 -17.86
C ASN A 45 0.36 3.41 -17.03
N SER A 46 0.87 3.25 -15.80
CA SER A 46 1.12 4.35 -14.86
C SER A 46 -0.12 5.18 -14.48
N TYR A 47 -1.32 4.60 -14.65
CA TYR A 47 -2.61 5.24 -14.43
C TYR A 47 -2.75 6.60 -15.14
N LEU A 48 -2.21 6.74 -16.35
CA LEU A 48 -2.30 7.99 -17.12
C LEU A 48 -3.75 8.48 -17.25
N ASP A 49 -4.69 7.58 -17.52
CA ASP A 49 -6.10 7.91 -17.69
C ASP A 49 -6.81 8.24 -16.36
N GLY A 50 -6.29 7.71 -15.24
CA GLY A 50 -6.79 7.99 -13.90
C GLY A 50 -6.76 6.77 -12.98
N ARG A 51 -6.98 7.04 -11.69
CA ARG A 51 -7.02 6.00 -10.65
C ARG A 51 -8.41 5.38 -10.62
N HIS A 52 -8.60 4.31 -11.40
CA HIS A 52 -9.89 3.63 -11.51
C HIS A 52 -9.74 2.11 -11.40
N ASP A 53 -10.88 1.45 -11.21
CA ASP A 53 -11.02 0.00 -11.16
C ASP A 53 -10.94 -0.57 -12.59
N CYS A 54 -10.03 -1.52 -12.83
CA CYS A 54 -9.86 -2.14 -14.15
C CYS A 54 -10.96 -3.15 -14.50
N GLN A 55 -11.73 -3.63 -13.51
CA GLN A 55 -12.86 -4.56 -13.69
C GLN A 55 -12.54 -5.87 -14.44
N MET A 56 -11.27 -6.26 -14.51
CA MET A 56 -10.83 -7.49 -15.18
C MET A 56 -11.04 -8.71 -14.27
N SER A 57 -12.20 -9.38 -14.36
CA SER A 57 -12.53 -10.57 -13.55
C SER A 57 -11.56 -11.74 -13.75
N ASP A 58 -11.03 -11.89 -14.96
CA ASP A 58 -10.15 -13.01 -15.33
C ASP A 58 -8.70 -12.79 -14.85
N CYS A 59 -8.40 -11.60 -14.33
CA CYS A 59 -7.08 -11.30 -13.81
C CYS A 59 -6.92 -11.94 -12.41
N PRO A 60 -5.91 -12.81 -12.21
CA PRO A 60 -5.68 -13.46 -10.91
C PRO A 60 -5.31 -12.45 -9.80
N LEU A 61 -4.87 -11.24 -10.17
CA LEU A 61 -4.53 -10.17 -9.24
C LEU A 61 -5.70 -9.21 -8.98
N TYR A 62 -6.82 -9.34 -9.71
CA TYR A 62 -8.00 -8.48 -9.54
C TYR A 62 -8.51 -8.41 -8.10
N PRO A 63 -8.56 -9.51 -7.32
CA PRO A 63 -8.98 -9.46 -5.92
C PRO A 63 -8.12 -8.53 -5.05
N PHE A 64 -6.86 -8.34 -5.42
CA PHE A 64 -5.87 -7.53 -4.69
C PHE A 64 -5.67 -6.13 -5.28
N MET A 65 -6.44 -5.76 -6.31
CA MET A 65 -6.32 -4.49 -7.04
C MET A 65 -6.48 -3.28 -6.09
N PRO A 66 -5.55 -2.30 -6.11
CA PRO A 66 -5.57 -1.12 -5.24
C PRO A 66 -6.84 -0.29 -5.27
N TYR A 67 -7.48 -0.18 -6.43
CA TYR A 67 -8.62 0.70 -6.66
C TYR A 67 -9.93 -0.05 -6.92
N ARG A 68 -9.98 -1.35 -6.58
CA ARG A 68 -11.21 -2.14 -6.69
C ARG A 68 -12.33 -1.51 -5.86
N LYS A 69 -13.52 -1.35 -6.47
CA LYS A 69 -14.69 -0.74 -5.81
C LYS A 69 -15.31 -1.66 -4.76
N ASP A 70 -15.41 -2.96 -5.04
CA ASP A 70 -16.10 -3.94 -4.20
C ASP A 70 -15.20 -4.60 -3.15
N LYS A 71 -14.36 -3.81 -2.47
CA LYS A 71 -13.50 -4.34 -1.40
C LYS A 71 -14.35 -4.65 -0.17
N THR A 72 -14.76 -5.91 -0.04
CA THR A 72 -15.26 -6.43 1.23
C THR A 72 -14.10 -6.49 2.23
N SER A 73 -14.02 -5.48 3.10
CA SER A 73 -13.14 -5.57 4.26
C SER A 73 -13.68 -6.65 5.20
N VAL A 74 -13.10 -7.86 5.14
CA VAL A 74 -13.39 -8.88 6.13
C VAL A 74 -12.77 -8.41 7.44
N LYS A 75 -13.61 -7.84 8.31
CA LYS A 75 -13.20 -7.51 9.68
C LYS A 75 -12.92 -8.82 10.41
N ARG A 76 -11.64 -9.14 10.59
CA ARG A 76 -11.25 -10.27 11.44
C ARG A 76 -11.67 -9.94 12.87
N VAL A 77 -12.44 -10.83 13.48
CA VAL A 77 -12.78 -10.71 14.91
C VAL A 77 -11.49 -10.82 15.71
N ARG A 78 -11.26 -9.86 16.60
CA ARG A 78 -10.07 -9.86 17.47
C ARG A 78 -10.33 -10.80 18.64
N SER A 79 -9.34 -11.64 18.97
CA SER A 79 -9.39 -12.45 20.19
C SER A 79 -9.30 -11.56 21.44
N GLU A 80 -9.84 -12.01 22.57
CA GLU A 80 -9.75 -11.29 23.86
C GLU A 80 -8.30 -10.94 24.23
N LYS A 81 -7.36 -11.87 24.00
CA LYS A 81 -5.93 -11.66 24.25
C LYS A 81 -5.35 -10.51 23.40
N GLN A 82 -5.76 -10.41 22.13
CA GLN A 82 -5.34 -9.30 21.26
C GLN A 82 -5.96 -7.97 21.70
N ILE A 83 -7.21 -7.99 22.16
CA ILE A 83 -7.89 -6.81 22.69
C ILE A 83 -7.13 -6.26 23.90
N GLU A 84 -6.79 -7.14 24.85
CA GLU A 84 -6.04 -6.77 26.05
C GLU A 84 -4.63 -6.26 25.74
N HIS A 85 -3.90 -6.96 24.86
CA HIS A 85 -2.57 -6.54 24.44
C HIS A 85 -2.58 -5.12 23.83
N ASP A 86 -3.51 -4.85 22.91
CA ASP A 86 -3.55 -3.54 22.26
C ASP A 86 -4.04 -2.44 23.22
N ARG A 87 -4.89 -2.79 24.21
CA ARG A 87 -5.26 -1.88 25.31
C ARG A 87 -4.03 -1.52 26.14
N LYS A 88 -3.19 -2.50 26.50
CA LYS A 88 -1.93 -2.28 27.22
C LYS A 88 -0.97 -1.40 26.43
N LEU A 89 -0.81 -1.65 25.13
CA LEU A 89 0.00 -0.80 24.24
C LEU A 89 -0.54 0.62 24.15
N SER A 90 -1.86 0.81 24.10
CA SER A 90 -2.48 2.13 24.08
C SER A 90 -2.13 2.94 25.32
N ILE A 91 -2.21 2.34 26.51
CA ILE A 91 -1.87 2.99 27.78
C ILE A 91 -0.40 3.40 27.81
N LEU A 92 0.51 2.51 27.40
CA LEU A 92 1.95 2.79 27.34
C LEU A 92 2.28 3.96 26.40
N ARG A 93 1.64 4.01 25.23
CA ARG A 93 1.82 5.10 24.25
C ARG A 93 1.29 6.44 24.78
N SER A 94 0.16 6.44 25.47
CA SER A 94 -0.39 7.64 26.12
C SER A 94 0.49 8.13 27.28
N GLY A 95 1.09 7.21 28.04
CA GLY A 95 2.06 7.54 29.10
C GLY A 95 3.37 8.13 28.55
N ALA A 96 3.92 7.52 27.50
CA ALA A 96 5.13 8.00 26.83
C ALA A 96 4.95 9.42 26.23
N ASN A 97 3.78 9.70 25.64
CA ASN A 97 3.49 11.03 25.11
C ASN A 97 3.35 12.10 26.20
N LYS A 98 2.93 11.76 27.43
CA LYS A 98 2.92 12.70 28.56
C LYS A 98 4.32 13.02 29.07
N THR A 99 5.22 12.02 29.12
CA THR A 99 6.61 12.25 29.55
C THR A 99 7.42 13.06 28.54
N MET A 100 7.11 13.00 27.24
CA MET A 100 7.83 13.80 26.22
C MET A 100 7.42 15.28 26.17
N CYS A 101 6.24 15.65 26.70
CA CYS A 101 5.78 17.04 26.73
C CYS A 101 6.17 17.82 27.99
N ALA A 102 6.73 17.17 29.02
CA ALA A 102 7.11 17.81 30.29
C ALA A 102 8.54 18.41 30.31
N SER A 103 9.29 18.29 29.21
CA SER A 103 10.69 18.76 29.11
C SER A 103 10.85 20.06 28.30
N LYS A 104 9.91 21.01 28.43
CA LYS A 104 10.02 22.34 27.83
C LYS A 104 10.17 23.42 28.89
#